data_AF-A0A8X8LDA2-F1
#
_entry.id   AF-A0A8X8LDA2-F1
#
_cell.length_a   1.000
_cell.length_b   1.000
_cell.length_c   1.000
_cell.angle_alpha   90.00
_cell.angle_beta   90.00
_cell.angle_gamma   90.00
#
_symmetry.space_group_name_H-M   'P 1'
#
loop_
_entity.id
_entity.type
_entity.pdbx_description
1 polymer ?
#
loop_
_entity_poly.entity_id
_entity_poly.type
_entity_poly.pdbx_seq_one_letter_code
_entity_poly.pdbx_strand_id
1 'polypeptide(L)'
;MKRNKADLLSFTIVLTFLLMAVASAPPRQTYHSKPQPCTKHQPINYSPVLVKVNITGSYNMKDITEVQRIRPTLVLDDLNIANYSKYKLADGVTPNLNLYITLNNDNYGHYGASVTAYVYDGDFNFTINTDYVTLEKLYSDIAYKINGYVTGGWCKNCPSPCVIN
;
A
#
# COMPACT_ATOMS: atom_id res chain seq x y z
N MET A 1 -2.92 -60.97 -43.19
CA MET A 1 -2.89 -60.04 -42.03
C MET A 1 -4.28 -59.44 -41.82
N LYS A 2 -5.04 -59.90 -40.82
CA LYS A 2 -6.37 -59.39 -40.44
C LYS A 2 -6.28 -58.88 -39.01
N ARG A 3 -5.95 -57.60 -38.80
CA ARG A 3 -5.95 -57.01 -37.46
C ARG A 3 -5.97 -55.47 -37.48
N ASN A 4 -6.90 -54.86 -38.22
CA ASN A 4 -6.95 -53.39 -38.34
C ASN A 4 -8.31 -52.77 -37.95
N LYS A 5 -9.34 -53.58 -37.67
CA LYS A 5 -10.70 -53.06 -37.41
C LYS A 5 -11.00 -52.86 -35.92
N ALA A 6 -10.46 -53.70 -35.05
CA ALA A 6 -10.69 -53.60 -33.60
C ALA A 6 -9.95 -52.40 -32.97
N ASP A 7 -8.71 -52.15 -33.39
CA ASP A 7 -7.90 -51.04 -32.85
C ASP A 7 -8.45 -49.67 -33.27
N LEU A 8 -9.05 -49.59 -34.46
CA LEU A 8 -9.67 -48.37 -35.00
C LEU A 8 -10.97 -48.01 -34.25
N LEU A 9 -11.71 -49.02 -33.79
CA LEU A 9 -12.94 -48.89 -33.01
C LEU A 9 -12.66 -48.44 -31.57
N SER A 10 -11.63 -49.02 -30.94
CA SER A 10 -11.16 -48.59 -29.62
C SER A 10 -10.65 -47.15 -29.63
N PHE A 11 -9.94 -46.74 -30.68
CA PHE A 11 -9.42 -45.38 -30.80
C PHE A 11 -10.55 -44.34 -30.98
N THR A 12 -11.59 -44.67 -31.74
CA THR A 12 -12.74 -43.76 -31.95
C THR A 12 -13.57 -43.58 -30.68
N ILE A 13 -13.73 -44.62 -29.86
CA ILE A 13 -14.44 -44.54 -28.58
C ILE A 13 -13.66 -43.66 -27.57
N VAL A 14 -12.34 -43.83 -27.47
CA VAL A 14 -11.51 -43.01 -26.58
C VAL A 14 -11.53 -41.54 -27.02
N LEU A 15 -11.44 -41.28 -28.32
CA LEU A 15 -11.46 -39.93 -28.87
C LEU A 15 -12.80 -39.22 -28.63
N THR A 16 -13.92 -39.92 -28.80
CA THR A 16 -15.26 -39.37 -28.53
C THR A 16 -15.48 -39.11 -27.05
N PHE A 17 -14.99 -39.98 -26.16
CA PHE A 17 -15.06 -39.76 -24.72
C PHE A 17 -14.24 -38.54 -24.28
N LEU A 18 -13.05 -38.33 -24.86
CA LEU A 18 -12.21 -37.16 -24.59
C LEU A 18 -12.90 -35.86 -25.03
N LEU A 19 -13.54 -35.85 -26.20
CA LEU A 19 -14.27 -34.69 -26.70
C LEU A 19 -15.47 -34.35 -25.82
N MET A 20 -16.20 -35.34 -25.32
CA MET A 20 -17.30 -35.13 -24.37
C MET A 20 -16.80 -34.63 -23.01
N ALA A 21 -15.64 -35.07 -22.54
CA ALA A 21 -15.04 -34.60 -21.29
C ALA A 21 -14.57 -33.13 -21.38
N VAL A 22 -14.08 -32.70 -22.54
CA VAL A 22 -13.71 -31.29 -22.76
C VAL A 22 -14.96 -30.41 -22.91
N ALA A 23 -16.02 -30.92 -23.54
CA ALA A 23 -17.28 -30.19 -23.71
C ALA A 23 -18.10 -30.06 -22.41
N SER A 24 -17.96 -31.02 -21.47
CA SER A 24 -18.64 -30.98 -20.16
C SER A 24 -17.87 -30.23 -19.07
N ALA A 25 -16.67 -29.72 -19.39
CA ALA A 25 -15.95 -28.85 -18.49
C ALA A 25 -16.78 -27.57 -18.28
N PRO A 26 -17.21 -27.26 -17.04
CA PRO A 26 -17.94 -26.04 -16.78
C PRO A 26 -17.07 -24.86 -17.25
N PRO A 27 -17.65 -23.85 -17.92
CA PRO A 27 -16.89 -22.69 -18.32
C PRO A 27 -16.20 -22.13 -17.08
N ARG A 28 -14.88 -21.91 -17.15
CA ARG A 28 -14.15 -21.24 -16.07
C ARG A 28 -14.88 -19.93 -15.80
N GLN A 29 -15.54 -19.85 -14.65
CA GLN A 29 -16.11 -18.59 -14.19
C GLN A 29 -14.93 -17.65 -13.98
N THR A 30 -14.70 -16.76 -14.94
CA THR A 30 -13.86 -15.59 -14.72
C THR A 30 -14.59 -14.77 -13.68
N TYR A 31 -14.19 -14.95 -12.42
CA TYR A 31 -14.67 -14.14 -11.32
C TYR A 31 -14.20 -12.71 -11.60
N HIS A 32 -15.06 -11.90 -12.20
CA HIS A 32 -14.80 -10.49 -12.38
C HIS A 32 -14.84 -9.87 -10.99
N SER A 33 -13.66 -9.56 -10.45
CA SER A 33 -13.55 -8.78 -9.21
C SER A 33 -14.38 -7.52 -9.39
N LYS A 34 -15.44 -7.37 -8.59
CA LYS A 34 -16.24 -6.15 -8.62
C LYS A 34 -15.30 -4.99 -8.27
N PRO A 35 -15.31 -3.88 -9.05
CA PRO A 35 -14.52 -2.72 -8.69
C PRO A 35 -14.92 -2.27 -7.28
N GLN A 36 -13.92 -2.04 -6.43
CA GLN A 36 -14.17 -1.56 -5.07
C GLN A 36 -14.90 -0.21 -5.15
N PRO A 37 -15.88 0.06 -4.26
CA PRO A 37 -16.58 1.33 -4.26
C PRO A 37 -15.59 2.48 -4.02
N CYS A 38 -15.84 3.61 -4.69
CA CYS A 38 -15.13 4.86 -4.43
C CYS A 38 -15.53 5.38 -3.05
N THR A 39 -14.55 5.53 -2.16
CA THR A 39 -14.73 6.07 -0.81
C THR A 39 -14.00 7.41 -0.71
N LYS A 40 -14.69 8.43 -0.17
CA LYS A 40 -14.11 9.74 0.12
C LYS A 40 -14.03 9.92 1.62
N HIS A 41 -12.88 10.40 2.10
CA HIS A 41 -12.63 10.71 3.49
C HIS A 41 -12.47 12.21 3.64
N GLN A 42 -13.22 12.77 4.58
CA GLN A 42 -13.19 14.19 4.90
C GLN A 42 -11.92 14.55 5.68
N PRO A 43 -11.51 15.83 5.68
CA PRO A 43 -10.42 16.29 6.52
C PRO A 43 -10.60 15.96 8.00
N ILE A 44 -9.50 15.67 8.67
CA ILE A 44 -9.46 15.40 10.10
C ILE A 44 -9.41 16.72 10.85
N ASN A 45 -10.56 17.16 11.37
CA ASN A 45 -10.70 18.50 11.96
C ASN A 45 -10.33 18.59 13.45
N TYR A 46 -10.37 17.51 14.22
CA TYR A 46 -10.03 17.54 15.64
C TYR A 46 -8.54 17.79 15.91
N SER A 47 -8.21 18.34 17.07
CA SER A 47 -6.85 18.60 17.53
C SER A 47 -6.75 18.34 19.05
N PRO A 48 -5.72 17.62 19.55
CA PRO A 48 -4.64 17.01 18.77
C PRO A 48 -5.07 15.71 18.08
N VAL A 49 -4.49 15.43 16.93
CA VAL A 49 -4.49 14.10 16.32
C VAL A 49 -3.45 13.26 17.02
N LEU A 50 -3.87 12.18 17.69
CA LEU A 50 -2.96 11.27 18.38
C LEU A 50 -2.30 10.33 17.38
N VAL A 51 -0.98 10.44 17.24
CA VAL A 51 -0.19 9.74 16.22
C VAL A 51 0.65 8.64 16.85
N LYS A 52 0.66 7.46 16.23
CA LYS A 52 1.65 6.42 16.47
C LYS A 52 2.47 6.22 15.19
N VAL A 53 3.80 6.34 15.29
CA VAL A 53 4.69 6.17 14.14
C VAL A 53 5.50 4.89 14.31
N ASN A 54 5.35 3.96 13.38
CA ASN A 54 6.13 2.73 13.30
C ASN A 54 7.02 2.85 12.07
N ILE A 55 8.33 2.88 12.27
CA ILE A 55 9.32 2.97 11.18
C ILE A 55 10.02 1.62 11.07
N THR A 56 10.02 1.07 9.87
CA THR A 56 10.75 -0.15 9.51
C THR A 56 11.60 0.12 8.28
N GLY A 57 12.59 -0.71 8.00
CA GLY A 57 13.41 -0.59 6.80
C GLY A 57 14.60 -1.51 6.81
N SER A 58 15.11 -1.81 5.61
CA SER A 58 16.40 -2.46 5.42
C SER A 58 17.46 -1.40 5.16
N TYR A 59 18.60 -1.50 5.86
CA TYR A 59 19.73 -0.59 5.72
C TYR A 59 21.01 -1.36 5.43
N ASN A 60 21.96 -0.73 4.74
CA ASN A 60 23.30 -1.27 4.58
C ASN A 60 24.19 -0.74 5.71
N MET A 61 25.29 -1.45 6.01
CA MET A 61 26.27 -1.00 7.04
C MET A 61 26.82 0.42 6.80
N LYS A 62 26.89 0.86 5.55
CA LYS A 62 27.30 2.23 5.19
C LYS A 62 26.31 3.32 5.65
N ASP A 63 25.06 2.95 5.91
CA ASP A 63 23.98 3.87 6.25
C ASP A 63 23.78 4.02 7.78
N ILE A 64 24.66 3.42 8.61
CA ILE A 64 24.53 3.40 10.08
C ILE A 64 24.35 4.80 10.68
N THR A 65 25.08 5.80 10.17
CA THR A 65 24.99 7.18 10.68
C THR A 65 23.62 7.81 10.43
N GLU A 66 23.01 7.53 9.28
CA GLU A 66 21.66 8.01 8.94
C GLU A 66 20.59 7.21 9.70
N VAL A 67 20.77 5.89 9.85
CA VAL A 67 19.86 5.01 10.60
C VAL A 67 19.77 5.41 12.08
N GLN A 68 20.86 5.87 12.69
CA GLN A 68 20.84 6.38 14.07
C GLN A 68 19.97 7.65 14.24
N ARG A 69 19.68 8.36 13.15
CA ARG A 69 18.78 9.52 13.14
C ARG A 69 17.31 9.13 13.02
N ILE A 70 16.98 7.87 12.75
CA ILE A 70 15.59 7.41 12.66
C ILE A 70 14.92 7.54 14.02
N ARG A 71 14.02 8.52 14.15
CA ARG A 71 13.23 8.73 15.37
C ARG A 71 11.79 9.02 14.99
N PRO A 72 10.81 8.31 15.58
CA PRO A 72 9.38 8.66 15.49
C PRO A 72 9.09 10.14 15.75
N THR A 73 9.87 10.77 16.63
CA THR A 73 9.74 12.18 16.99
C THR A 73 10.04 13.12 15.81
N LEU A 74 10.96 12.79 14.90
CA LEU A 74 11.28 13.66 13.77
C LEU A 74 10.07 13.84 12.84
N VAL A 75 9.37 12.75 12.54
CA VAL A 75 8.15 12.80 11.72
C VAL A 75 7.06 13.63 12.42
N LEU A 76 6.95 13.52 13.75
CA LEU A 76 6.02 14.32 14.53
C LEU A 76 6.39 15.81 14.54
N ASP A 77 7.68 16.12 14.68
CA ASP A 77 8.20 17.49 14.70
C ASP A 77 7.91 18.16 13.35
N ASP A 78 8.22 17.49 12.23
CA ASP A 78 7.91 17.97 10.88
C ASP A 78 6.41 18.11 10.62
N LEU A 79 5.59 17.18 11.14
CA LEU A 79 4.12 17.30 11.08
C LEU A 79 3.63 18.56 11.82
N ASN A 80 4.20 18.88 12.97
CA ASN A 80 3.86 20.08 13.73
C ASN A 80 4.44 21.36 13.12
N ILE A 81 5.53 21.29 12.35
CA ILE A 81 5.99 22.42 11.52
C ILE A 81 4.96 22.71 10.42
N ALA A 82 4.42 21.67 9.78
CA ALA A 82 3.41 21.81 8.73
C ALA A 82 2.04 22.29 9.26
N ASN A 83 1.69 21.92 10.49
CA ASN A 83 0.43 22.32 11.13
C ASN A 83 0.59 22.39 12.66
N TYR A 84 0.80 23.60 13.17
CA TYR A 84 1.22 23.84 14.54
C TYR A 84 0.27 23.25 15.58
N SER A 85 0.81 22.46 16.50
CA SER A 85 0.07 21.82 17.62
C SER A 85 -1.07 20.89 17.20
N LYS A 86 -1.15 20.52 15.92
CA LYS A 86 -2.18 19.60 15.41
C LYS A 86 -1.89 18.16 15.79
N TYR A 87 -0.63 17.78 16.02
CA TYR A 87 -0.22 16.39 16.21
C TYR A 87 0.45 16.16 17.55
N LYS A 88 0.11 15.05 18.20
CA LYS A 88 0.74 14.60 19.46
C LYS A 88 0.99 13.10 19.43
N LEU A 89 2.04 12.61 20.05
CA LEU A 89 2.25 11.16 20.19
C LEU A 89 1.15 10.52 21.05
N ALA A 90 0.73 9.33 20.64
CA ALA A 90 -0.20 8.50 21.37
C ALA A 90 0.53 7.75 22.50
N ASP A 91 0.90 8.47 23.56
CA ASP A 91 1.66 7.96 24.71
C ASP A 91 0.80 7.06 25.62
N GLY A 92 0.58 5.80 25.21
CA GLY A 92 -0.17 4.81 25.99
C GLY A 92 -1.70 4.88 25.82
N VAL A 93 -2.19 5.73 24.93
CA VAL A 93 -3.59 5.85 24.53
C VAL A 93 -3.79 5.33 23.10
N THR A 94 -5.03 4.97 22.75
CA THR A 94 -5.35 4.52 21.39
C THR A 94 -5.09 5.66 20.38
N PRO A 95 -4.22 5.45 19.36
CA PRO A 95 -3.95 6.48 18.36
C PRO A 95 -5.14 6.69 17.44
N ASN A 96 -5.31 7.93 16.96
CA ASN A 96 -6.25 8.25 15.90
C ASN A 96 -5.63 8.08 14.51
N LEU A 97 -4.30 8.23 14.42
CA LEU A 97 -3.52 8.09 13.19
C LEU A 97 -2.36 7.13 13.46
N ASN A 98 -2.36 5.99 12.80
CA ASN A 98 -1.29 5.00 12.91
C ASN A 98 -0.50 4.95 11.60
N LEU A 99 0.75 5.41 11.66
CA LEU A 99 1.66 5.52 10.53
C LEU A 99 2.60 4.32 10.51
N TYR A 100 2.70 3.69 9.34
CA TYR A 100 3.67 2.66 9.03
C TYR A 100 4.54 3.18 7.90
N ILE A 101 5.80 3.47 8.21
CA ILE A 101 6.78 4.01 7.27
C ILE A 101 7.82 2.91 7.03
N THR A 102 7.85 2.37 5.82
CA THR A 102 8.88 1.42 5.39
C THR A 102 9.90 2.17 4.54
N LEU A 103 11.11 2.33 5.05
CA LEU A 103 12.22 2.95 4.32
C LEU A 103 12.80 1.97 3.29
N ASN A 104 13.04 2.50 2.10
CA ASN A 104 13.68 1.79 0.99
C ASN A 104 15.02 2.49 0.67
N ASN A 105 16.01 1.71 0.24
CA ASN A 105 17.33 2.21 -0.16
C ASN A 105 17.77 1.51 -1.45
N ASP A 106 18.36 2.24 -2.39
CA ASP A 106 18.82 1.72 -3.69
C ASP A 106 20.22 1.09 -3.65
N ASN A 107 20.85 1.01 -2.47
CA ASN A 107 22.24 0.60 -2.24
C ASN A 107 23.29 1.58 -2.79
N TYR A 108 22.89 2.71 -3.35
CA TYR A 108 23.77 3.80 -3.81
C TYR A 108 23.70 5.04 -2.90
N GLY A 109 22.91 4.96 -1.82
CA GLY A 109 22.80 6.03 -0.83
C GLY A 109 21.66 7.00 -1.10
N HIS A 110 20.70 6.60 -1.94
CA HIS A 110 19.41 7.26 -2.03
C HIS A 110 18.37 6.51 -1.22
N TYR A 111 17.47 7.28 -0.64
CA TYR A 111 16.40 6.82 0.24
C TYR A 111 15.04 7.13 -0.38
N GLY A 112 14.11 6.21 -0.17
CA GLY A 112 12.70 6.33 -0.51
C GLY A 112 11.86 5.75 0.61
N ALA A 113 10.54 5.81 0.48
CA ALA A 113 9.66 5.24 1.50
C ALA A 113 8.33 4.80 0.94
N SER A 114 7.80 3.72 1.50
CA SER A 114 6.39 3.36 1.37
C SER A 114 5.69 3.67 2.69
N VAL A 115 4.65 4.49 2.63
CA VAL A 115 3.90 4.94 3.80
C VAL A 115 2.47 4.43 3.72
N THR A 116 2.03 3.76 4.78
CA THR A 116 0.63 3.39 4.97
C THR A 116 0.14 4.01 6.26
N ALA A 117 -0.95 4.76 6.18
CA ALA A 117 -1.58 5.41 7.31
C ALA A 117 -2.97 4.83 7.53
N TYR A 118 -3.27 4.48 8.77
CA TYR A 118 -4.59 4.03 9.20
C TYR A 118 -5.21 5.09 10.10
N VAL A 119 -6.43 5.47 9.77
CA VAL A 119 -7.31 6.36 10.51
C VAL A 119 -8.55 5.54 10.89
N TYR A 120 -9.30 5.97 11.91
CA TYR A 120 -10.46 5.24 12.40
C TYR A 120 -11.48 4.88 11.30
N ASP A 121 -11.70 5.79 10.34
CA ASP A 121 -12.70 5.65 9.29
C ASP A 121 -12.12 5.22 7.93
N GLY A 122 -10.80 5.06 7.80
CA GLY A 122 -10.18 4.72 6.52
C GLY A 122 -8.65 4.64 6.54
N ASP A 123 -8.07 4.38 5.38
CA ASP A 123 -6.63 4.29 5.19
C ASP A 123 -6.20 5.02 3.92
N PHE A 124 -4.98 5.55 3.95
CA PHE A 124 -4.30 6.06 2.77
C PHE A 124 -2.88 5.53 2.71
N ASN A 125 -2.37 5.36 1.50
CA ASN A 125 -1.00 4.96 1.27
C ASN A 125 -0.41 5.77 0.13
N PHE A 126 0.91 5.94 0.19
CA PHE A 126 1.67 6.54 -0.88
C PHE A 126 3.10 6.03 -0.85
N THR A 127 3.75 6.08 -2.00
CA THR A 127 5.16 5.77 -2.14
C THR A 127 5.90 7.04 -2.54
N ILE A 128 7.07 7.22 -1.94
CA ILE A 128 8.07 8.20 -2.33
C ILE A 128 9.22 7.43 -2.98
N ASN A 129 9.56 7.82 -4.20
CA ASN A 129 10.64 7.24 -4.96
C ASN A 129 11.99 7.40 -4.23
N THR A 130 12.91 6.50 -4.55
CA THR A 130 14.24 6.41 -3.93
C THR A 130 15.20 7.45 -4.51
N ASP A 131 14.88 8.74 -4.34
CA ASP A 131 15.60 9.87 -4.94
C ASP A 131 16.27 10.78 -3.88
N TYR A 132 16.10 10.47 -2.59
CA TYR A 132 16.52 11.38 -1.50
C TYR A 132 17.92 11.05 -0.99
N VAL A 133 18.79 12.06 -0.93
CA VAL A 133 20.16 11.89 -0.42
C VAL A 133 20.23 11.80 1.11
N THR A 134 19.23 12.33 1.82
CA THR A 134 19.20 12.37 3.30
C THR A 134 17.85 11.91 3.84
N LEU A 135 17.84 11.19 4.97
CA LEU A 135 16.61 10.76 5.62
C LEU A 135 15.79 11.94 6.18
N GLU A 136 16.43 13.03 6.61
CA GLU A 136 15.75 14.22 7.14
C GLU A 136 14.82 14.85 6.09
N LYS A 137 15.34 15.09 4.87
CA LYS A 137 14.51 15.62 3.79
C LYS A 137 13.38 14.66 3.39
N LEU A 138 13.66 13.36 3.41
CA LEU A 138 12.64 12.33 3.17
C LEU A 138 11.53 12.40 4.23
N TYR A 139 11.87 12.49 5.51
CA TYR A 139 10.87 12.60 6.59
C TYR A 139 10.03 13.87 6.50
N SER A 140 10.66 15.00 6.19
CA SER A 140 9.96 16.28 5.99
C SER A 140 8.92 16.16 4.87
N ASP A 141 9.27 15.55 3.74
CA ASP A 141 8.35 15.39 2.61
C ASP A 141 7.27 14.32 2.87
N ILE A 142 7.58 13.27 3.66
CA ILE A 142 6.59 12.33 4.19
C ILE A 142 5.58 13.07 5.08
N ALA A 143 6.05 13.85 6.04
CA ALA A 143 5.21 14.61 6.97
C ALA A 143 4.33 15.61 6.21
N TYR A 144 4.88 16.31 5.22
CA TYR A 144 4.12 17.23 4.38
C TYR A 144 3.00 16.51 3.60
N LYS A 145 3.28 15.36 2.98
CA LYS A 145 2.25 14.55 2.30
C LYS A 145 1.18 14.03 3.26
N ILE A 146 1.57 13.55 4.44
CA ILE A 146 0.62 13.09 5.46
C ILE A 146 -0.27 14.26 5.90
N ASN A 147 0.31 15.43 6.20
CA ASN A 147 -0.47 16.61 6.55
C ASN A 147 -1.46 16.97 5.45
N GLY A 148 -1.05 16.93 4.18
CA GLY A 148 -1.94 17.15 3.03
C GLY A 148 -3.16 16.21 3.02
N TYR A 149 -2.98 14.92 3.31
CA TYR A 149 -4.11 13.98 3.45
C TYR A 149 -4.97 14.26 4.68
N VAL A 150 -4.35 14.59 5.82
CA VAL A 150 -5.06 14.87 7.08
C VAL A 150 -5.89 16.15 6.96
N THR A 151 -5.36 17.21 6.33
CA THR A 151 -6.04 18.52 6.24
C THR A 151 -6.90 18.67 4.99
N GLY A 152 -6.60 17.93 3.92
CA GLY A 152 -7.33 17.97 2.65
C GLY A 152 -8.32 16.82 2.47
N GLY A 153 -8.24 15.78 3.29
CA GLY A 153 -8.94 14.51 3.07
C GLY A 153 -8.25 13.63 2.01
N TRP A 154 -8.82 12.45 1.76
CA TRP A 154 -8.35 11.56 0.70
C TRP A 154 -9.48 10.77 0.05
N CYS A 155 -9.14 10.12 -1.07
CA CYS A 155 -10.06 9.24 -1.78
C CYS A 155 -9.42 7.89 -2.03
N LYS A 156 -10.24 6.85 -2.01
CA LYS A 156 -9.84 5.47 -2.28
C LYS A 156 -10.71 4.90 -3.38
N ASN A 157 -10.08 4.31 -4.40
CA ASN A 157 -10.75 3.70 -5.56
C ASN A 157 -11.65 4.66 -6.38
N CYS A 158 -11.32 5.95 -6.41
CA CYS A 158 -12.09 6.95 -7.14
C CYS A 158 -11.45 7.27 -8.50
N PRO A 159 -12.26 7.55 -9.55
CA PRO A 159 -11.73 8.06 -10.82
C PRO A 159 -11.03 9.41 -10.60
N SER A 160 -9.93 9.62 -11.33
CA SER A 160 -9.17 10.87 -11.27
C SER A 160 -9.86 11.95 -12.15
N PRO A 161 -10.00 13.20 -11.69
CA PRO A 161 -9.58 13.73 -10.39
C PRO A 161 -10.58 13.41 -9.27
N CYS A 162 -10.08 13.12 -8.06
CA CYS A 162 -10.96 13.03 -6.90
C CYS A 162 -11.15 14.40 -6.24
N VAL A 163 -12.40 14.84 -6.15
CA VAL A 163 -12.80 16.08 -5.48
C VAL A 163 -13.38 15.75 -4.10
N ILE A 164 -12.79 16.33 -3.06
CA ILE A 164 -13.24 16.27 -1.67
C ILE A 164 -13.96 17.60 -1.41
N ASN A 165 -15.28 17.52 -1.21
CA ASN A 165 -16.13 18.70 -0.96
C ASN A 165 -16.13 19.03 0.52
#